data_AF-X1B4W7-F1
#
_entry.id   AF-X1B4W7-F1
#
_cell.length_a   1.000
_cell.length_b   1.000
_cell.length_c   1.000
_cell.angle_alpha   90.00
_cell.angle_beta   90.00
_cell.angle_gamma   90.00
#
_symmetry.space_group_name_H-M   'P 1'
#
loop_
_entity.id
_entity.type
_entity.pdbx_description
1 polymer ?
#
loop_
_entity_poly.entity_id
_entity_poly.type
_entity_poly.pdbx_seq_one_letter_code
_entity_poly.pdbx_strand_id
1 'polypeptide(L)' 'MRAFDQVQSLWKPYPAYKDTRIDWLAEIPCHWNILKAQWLFSEVIDRNHPEEPLLSVTQE' A
#
# COMPACT_ATOMS: atom_id res chain seq x y z
N MET A 1 30.96 -1.44 -5.00
CA MET A 1 29.98 -0.73 -4.14
C MET A 1 29.62 0.63 -4.77
N ARG A 2 28.94 0.65 -5.93
CA ARG A 2 28.52 1.86 -6.68
C ARG A 2 27.37 1.54 -7.64
N ALA A 3 26.18 1.21 -7.12
CA ALA A 3 25.02 0.94 -7.97
C ALA A 3 23.69 1.48 -7.40
N PHE A 4 23.62 1.80 -6.10
CA PHE A 4 22.40 2.29 -5.48
C PHE A 4 22.15 3.80 -5.71
N ASP A 5 23.20 4.59 -5.94
CA ASP A 5 23.07 6.05 -6.13
C ASP A 5 22.41 6.42 -7.46
N GLN A 6 22.49 5.55 -8.48
CA GLN A 6 22.04 5.87 -9.83
C GLN A 6 20.52 5.77 -10.02
N VAL A 7 19.81 5.04 -9.15
CA VAL A 7 18.35 4.85 -9.24
C VAL A 7 17.57 5.98 -8.57
N GLN A 8 18.16 6.71 -7.62
CA GLN A 8 17.47 7.81 -6.92
C GLN A 8 17.08 8.98 -7.83
N SER A 9 17.77 9.16 -8.95
CA SER A 9 17.54 10.26 -9.90
C SER A 9 16.19 10.19 -10.65
N LEU A 10 15.47 9.06 -10.61
CA LEU A 10 14.24 8.88 -11.39
C LEU A 10 12.97 9.28 -10.63
N TRP A 11 13.05 9.57 -9.33
CA TRP A 11 11.88 9.84 -8.50
C TRP A 11 11.79 11.33 -8.19
N LYS A 12 10.63 11.92 -8.51
CA LYS A 12 10.35 13.33 -8.19
C LYS A 12 9.78 13.40 -6.77
N PRO A 13 10.40 14.15 -5.84
CA PRO A 13 9.84 14.33 -4.51
C PRO A 13 8.53 15.11 -4.59
N TYR A 14 7.66 14.90 -3.60
CA TYR A 14 6.43 15.68 -3.48
C TYR A 14 6.75 17.11 -2.99
N PRO A 15 5.92 18.12 -3.32
CA PRO A 15 6.22 19.52 -3.02
C PRO A 15 6.14 19.86 -1.51
N ALA A 16 5.42 19.07 -0.72
CA ALA A 16 5.27 19.29 0.71
C ALA A 16 4.95 17.98 1.43
N TYR A 17 5.47 17.85 2.65
CA TYR A 17 5.30 16.69 3.53
C TYR A 17 4.83 17.13 4.92
N LYS A 18 4.13 16.22 5.62
CA LYS A 18 3.66 16.38 7.00
C LYS A 18 4.12 15.19 7.84
N ASP A 19 4.42 15.45 9.10
CA ASP A 19 4.83 14.47 10.11
C ASP A 19 3.64 13.54 10.48
N THR A 20 3.85 12.22 10.48
CA THR A 20 2.79 11.26 10.82
C THR A 20 2.74 10.88 12.30
N ARG A 21 3.81 11.13 13.05
CA ARG A 21 4.03 10.68 14.44
C ARG A 21 3.93 9.17 14.64
N ILE A 22 4.21 8.39 13.60
CA ILE A 22 4.25 6.93 13.63
C ILE A 22 5.72 6.50 13.49
N ASP A 23 6.19 5.64 14.39
CA ASP A 23 7.62 5.29 14.51
C ASP A 23 8.25 4.74 13.21
N TRP A 24 7.48 4.00 12.42
CA TRP A 24 7.96 3.38 11.17
C TRP A 24 7.75 4.24 9.92
N LEU A 25 7.09 5.40 10.04
CA LEU A 25 6.75 6.27 8.91
C LEU A 25 6.89 7.74 9.31
N ALA A 26 8.05 8.36 9.09
CA ALA A 26 8.27 9.74 9.56
C ALA A 26 7.32 10.76 8.90
N GLU A 27 7.24 10.77 7.57
CA GLU A 27 6.55 11.83 6.81
C GLU A 27 5.71 11.27 5.67
N ILE A 28 4.62 11.97 5.34
CA ILE A 28 3.76 11.69 4.18
C ILE A 28 3.49 12.96 3.39
N PRO A 29 3.12 12.87 2.10
CA PRO A 29 2.77 14.05 1.32
C PRO A 29 1.60 14.82 1.93
N CYS A 30 1.69 16.16 1.96
CA CYS A 30 0.67 17.00 2.60
C CYS A 30 -0.73 16.81 2.01
N HIS A 31 -0.80 16.61 0.69
CA HIS A 31 -2.05 16.48 -0.07
C HIS A 31 -2.77 15.13 0.11
N TRP A 32 -2.17 14.16 0.81
CA TRP A 32 -2.83 12.89 1.08
C TRP A 32 -3.93 13.02 2.12
N ASN A 33 -5.12 12.53 1.77
CA ASN A 33 -6.25 12.40 2.68
C ASN A 33 -6.10 11.15 3.53
N ILE A 34 -6.40 11.26 4.82
CA ILE A 34 -6.42 10.14 5.74
C ILE A 34 -7.84 9.58 5.76
N LEU A 35 -8.00 8.34 5.31
CA LEU A 35 -9.28 7.65 5.23
C LEU A 35 -9.22 6.35 6.03
N LYS A 36 -10.36 5.91 6.58
CA LYS A 36 -10.45 4.58 7.18
C LYS A 36 -10.38 3.54 6.07
N ALA A 37 -9.56 2.50 6.25
CA ALA A 37 -9.38 1.45 5.24
C ALA A 37 -10.72 0.83 4.79
N GLN A 38 -11.66 0.63 5.73
CA GLN A 38 -13.00 0.10 5.44
C GLN A 38 -13.79 0.91 4.39
N TRP A 39 -13.45 2.17 4.13
CA TRP A 39 -14.12 3.02 3.14
C TRP A 39 -13.54 2.86 1.73
N LEU A 40 -12.37 2.24 1.60
CA LEU A 40 -11.70 2.04 0.30
C LEU A 40 -12.14 0.75 -0.38
N PHE A 41 -12.65 -0.21 0.38
CA PHE A 41 -13.01 -1.54 -0.11
C PHE A 41 -14.52 -1.72 -0.15
N SER A 42 -14.99 -2.35 -1.21
CA SER A 42 -16.33 -2.92 -1.30
C SER A 42 -16.23 -4.43 -1.17
N GLU A 43 -17.18 -5.03 -0.44
CA GLU A 43 -17.31 -6.48 -0.43
C GLU A 43 -17.64 -6.98 -1.84
N VAL A 44 -16.76 -7.78 -2.42
CA VAL A 44 -16.99 -8.45 -3.71
C VAL A 44 -17.26 -9.91 -3.39
N ILE A 45 -18.52 -10.31 -3.58
CA ILE A 45 -18.93 -11.70 -3.49
C ILE A 45 -18.94 -12.24 -4.91
N ASP A 46 -17.80 -12.79 -5.33
CA ASP A 46 -17.68 -13.50 -6.60
C ASP A 46 -17.76 -15.01 -6.33
N ARG A 47 -18.76 -15.67 -6.93
CA ARG A 47 -19.06 -17.09 -6.72
C ARG A 47 -19.03 -17.78 -8.09
N ASN A 48 -18.83 -19.10 -8.07
CA ASN A 48 -18.87 -19.96 -9.26
C ASN A 48 -17.58 -19.95 -10.12
N HIS A 49 -16.43 -20.14 -9.46
CA HIS A 49 -15.15 -20.47 -10.11
C HIS A 49 -14.78 -21.94 -9.89
N PRO A 50 -15.49 -22.90 -10.52
CA PRO A 50 -15.23 -24.33 -10.32
C PRO A 50 -13.86 -24.79 -10.84
N GLU A 51 -13.24 -24.01 -11.72
CA GLU A 51 -11.96 -24.31 -12.37
C GLU A 51 -10.75 -23.83 -11.53
N GLU A 52 -10.97 -22.97 -10.54
CA GLU A 52 -9.89 -22.37 -9.75
C GLU A 52 -9.54 -23.24 -8.53
N PRO A 53 -8.24 -23.46 -8.25
CA PRO A 53 -7.85 -24.24 -7.09
C PRO A 53 -8.23 -23.51 -5.81
N LEU A 54 -8.94 -24.21 -4.91
CA LEU A 54 -9.27 -23.68 -3.59
C LEU A 54 -8.00 -23.41 -2.79
N LEU A 55 -7.73 -22.14 -2.49
CA LEU A 55 -6.71 -21.76 -1.53
C LEU A 55 -7.27 -22.05 -0.13
N SER A 56 -6.83 -23.17 0.44
CA SER A 56 -7.40 -23.79 1.65
C SER A 56 -7.51 -22.83 2.84
N VAL A 57 -8.70 -22.78 3.43
CA VAL A 57 -8.90 -22.42 4.83
C VAL A 57 -8.75 -23.70 5.64
N THR A 58 -7.52 -24.05 6.02
CA THR A 58 -7.33 -25.15 6.98
C THR A 58 -7.39 -24.56 8.38
N GLN A 59 -8.42 -24.92 9.15
CA GLN A 59 -8.36 -24.89 10.61
C GLN A 59 -7.88 -26.27 11.07
N GLU A 60 -6.66 -26.31 11.60
CA GLU A 60 -6.12 -27.39 12.44
C GLU A 60 -5.63 -26.75 13.74
#